data_AF-A0A519QNV6-F1
#
_entry.id   AF-A0A519QNV6-F1
#
_cell.length_a   1.000
_cell.length_b   1.000
_cell.length_c   1.000
_cell.angle_alpha   90.00
_cell.angle_beta   90.00
_cell.angle_gamma   90.00
#
_symmetry.space_group_name_H-M   'P 1'
#
loop_
_entity.id
_entity.type
_entity.pdbx_description
1 polymer ?
#
loop_
_entity_poly.entity_id
_entity_poly.type
_entity_poly.pdbx_seq_one_letter_code
_entity_poly.pdbx_strand_id
1 'polypeptide(L)'
;MDKLREIHKKALTANIIGKSYTEDLTNNKDCNKTEVTYLGVLNAKNKRYKVLTSFFVFGSSCRGSSSIRFYDMKDRYVGEYNVGMPYYLPHQLKQNRLFFPTNEDCNLRKNFSVNLKNGLPKNLYVSCSDGGDVFTFSSY
;
A
#
# COMPACT_ATOMS: atom_id res chain seq x y z
N MET A 1 -6.43 16.72 2.54
CA MET A 1 -6.97 15.38 2.25
C MET A 1 -7.40 15.23 0.80
N ASP A 2 -7.97 16.26 0.17
CA ASP A 2 -8.49 16.14 -1.21
C ASP A 2 -7.43 15.84 -2.26
N LYS A 3 -6.25 16.46 -2.18
CA LYS A 3 -5.14 16.15 -3.11
C LYS A 3 -4.73 14.67 -3.09
N LEU A 4 -4.62 14.06 -1.90
CA LEU A 4 -4.29 12.63 -1.79
C LEU A 4 -5.35 11.75 -2.46
N ARG A 5 -6.63 12.09 -2.30
CA ARG A 5 -7.75 11.38 -2.95
C ARG A 5 -7.67 11.51 -4.48
N GLU A 6 -7.32 12.68 -5.00
CA GLU A 6 -7.12 12.87 -6.44
C GLU A 6 -5.95 12.02 -6.98
N ILE A 7 -4.85 11.90 -6.23
CA ILE A 7 -3.73 11.02 -6.61
C ILE A 7 -4.18 9.55 -6.61
N HIS A 8 -4.93 9.09 -5.60
CA HIS A 8 -5.49 7.73 -5.57
C HIS A 8 -6.39 7.47 -6.78
N LYS A 9 -7.30 8.39 -7.07
CA LYS A 9 -8.20 8.30 -8.23
C LYS A 9 -7.41 8.25 -9.53
N LYS A 10 -6.41 9.12 -9.70
CA LYS A 10 -5.54 9.13 -10.87
C LYS A 10 -4.83 7.78 -11.08
N ALA A 11 -4.29 7.19 -10.00
CA ALA A 11 -3.64 5.89 -10.06
C ALA A 11 -4.61 4.76 -10.43
N LEU A 12 -5.80 4.74 -9.82
CA LEU A 12 -6.86 3.74 -10.09
C LEU A 12 -7.40 3.82 -11.52
N THR A 13 -7.68 5.02 -12.01
CA THR A 13 -8.26 5.25 -13.33
C THR A 13 -7.25 4.99 -14.44
N ALA A 14 -5.98 5.33 -14.22
CA ALA A 14 -4.93 5.03 -15.20
C ALA A 14 -4.73 3.51 -15.34
N ASN A 15 -4.92 2.74 -14.27
CA ASN A 15 -4.86 1.27 -14.28
C ASN A 15 -3.52 0.71 -14.81
N ILE A 16 -2.43 1.47 -14.64
CA ILE A 16 -1.07 1.08 -15.06
C ILE A 16 -0.35 0.44 -13.88
N ILE A 17 -0.15 -0.88 -13.96
CA ILE A 17 0.48 -1.66 -12.89
C ILE A 17 1.93 -1.21 -12.67
N GLY A 18 2.31 -1.02 -11.41
CA GLY A 18 3.67 -0.67 -10.98
C GLY A 18 4.02 0.81 -11.15
N LYS A 19 3.13 1.62 -11.73
CA LYS A 19 3.39 3.06 -11.90
C LYS A 19 3.15 3.81 -10.59
N SER A 20 4.19 4.48 -10.09
CA SER A 20 4.11 5.40 -8.96
C SER A 20 3.71 6.81 -9.40
N TYR A 21 2.86 7.45 -8.61
CA TYR A 21 2.45 8.84 -8.74
C TYR A 21 2.94 9.60 -7.52
N THR A 22 3.83 10.56 -7.75
CA THR A 22 4.55 11.25 -6.68
C THR A 22 4.20 12.73 -6.68
N GLU A 23 3.89 13.29 -5.51
CA GLU A 23 3.55 14.71 -5.35
C GLU A 23 4.12 15.26 -4.03
N ASP A 24 4.68 16.48 -4.06
CA ASP A 24 5.01 17.20 -2.83
C ASP A 24 3.74 17.88 -2.30
N LEU A 25 3.17 17.29 -1.25
CA LEU A 25 1.98 17.83 -0.58
C LEU A 25 2.34 18.71 0.64
N THR A 26 3.62 18.82 0.96
CA THR A 26 4.12 19.59 2.11
C THR A 26 4.63 20.97 1.70
N ASN A 27 4.98 21.15 0.42
CA ASN A 27 5.72 22.31 -0.11
C ASN A 27 7.06 22.53 0.62
N ASN A 28 7.63 21.47 1.18
CA ASN A 28 8.90 21.50 1.87
C ASN A 28 9.85 20.55 1.15
N LYS A 29 10.91 21.12 0.57
CA LYS A 29 11.90 20.38 -0.24
C LYS A 29 12.69 19.35 0.55
N ASP A 30 12.75 19.51 1.88
CA ASP A 30 13.46 18.59 2.77
C ASP A 30 12.57 17.40 3.18
N CYS A 31 11.25 17.47 2.92
CA CYS A 31 10.35 16.36 3.17
C CYS A 31 10.36 15.35 2.01
N ASN A 32 10.15 14.08 2.36
CA ASN A 32 9.79 13.07 1.38
C ASN A 32 8.49 13.45 0.66
N LYS A 33 8.36 13.01 -0.59
CA LYS A 33 7.13 13.21 -1.36
C LYS A 33 6.11 12.14 -1.04
N THR A 34 4.83 12.51 -1.18
CA THR A 34 3.75 11.53 -1.17
C THR A 34 3.87 10.65 -2.40
N GLU A 35 3.71 9.34 -2.24
CA GLU A 35 3.77 8.37 -3.33
C GLU A 35 2.57 7.41 -3.27
N VAL A 36 1.97 7.16 -4.43
CA VAL A 36 0.88 6.19 -4.60
C VAL A 36 1.19 5.28 -5.78
N THR A 37 1.09 3.97 -5.60
CA THR A 37 1.39 2.98 -6.65
C THR A 37 0.23 2.01 -6.82
N TYR A 38 -0.20 1.80 -8.06
CA TYR A 38 -1.18 0.78 -8.40
C TYR A 38 -0.52 -0.57 -8.62
N LEU A 39 -0.86 -1.56 -7.80
CA LEU A 39 -0.27 -2.89 -7.85
C LEU A 39 -1.04 -3.85 -8.78
N GLY A 40 -2.27 -3.51 -9.15
CA GLY A 40 -3.11 -4.33 -10.02
C GLY A 40 -4.35 -4.88 -9.32
N VAL A 41 -4.87 -5.99 -9.85
CA VAL A 41 -6.11 -6.61 -9.38
C VAL A 41 -5.83 -7.92 -8.64
N LEU A 42 -6.28 -7.98 -7.39
CA LEU A 42 -6.31 -9.17 -6.56
C LEU A 42 -7.62 -9.93 -6.80
N ASN A 43 -7.53 -11.24 -7.06
CA ASN A 43 -8.69 -12.12 -7.22
C ASN A 43 -8.79 -13.04 -5.99
N ALA A 44 -9.61 -12.65 -5.02
CA ALA A 44 -9.77 -13.35 -3.75
C ALA A 44 -11.11 -14.11 -3.72
N LYS A 45 -11.09 -15.45 -3.67
CA LYS A 45 -12.26 -16.35 -3.76
C LYS A 45 -13.35 -15.85 -4.74
N ASN A 46 -14.32 -15.07 -4.25
CA ASN A 46 -15.49 -14.59 -5.01
C ASN A 46 -15.51 -13.06 -5.20
N LYS A 47 -14.42 -12.37 -4.88
CA LYS A 47 -14.30 -10.90 -4.96
C LYS A 47 -13.01 -10.50 -5.65
N ARG A 48 -13.06 -9.36 -6.33
CA ARG A 48 -11.91 -8.76 -7.00
C ARG A 48 -11.66 -7.39 -6.41
N TYR A 49 -10.40 -7.08 -6.14
CA TYR A 49 -9.99 -5.82 -5.55
C TYR A 49 -8.90 -5.18 -6.38
N LYS A 50 -9.03 -3.90 -6.67
CA LYS A 50 -7.92 -3.05 -7.10
C LYS A 50 -7.08 -2.72 -5.87
N VAL A 51 -5.76 -2.85 -5.97
CA VAL A 51 -4.83 -2.66 -4.84
C VAL A 51 -3.90 -1.48 -5.11
N LEU A 52 -3.85 -0.56 -4.16
CA LEU A 52 -2.90 0.56 -4.14
C LEU A 52 -1.99 0.44 -2.92
N THR A 53 -0.76 0.89 -3.04
CA THR A 53 0.05 1.35 -1.91
C THR A 53 0.04 2.87 -1.86
N SER A 54 0.11 3.44 -0.66
CA SER A 54 0.07 4.88 -0.45
C SER A 54 0.99 5.24 0.71
N PHE A 55 2.06 5.96 0.42
CA PHE A 55 2.88 6.66 1.41
C PHE A 55 2.50 8.14 1.38
N PHE A 56 1.73 8.59 2.37
CA PHE A 56 1.26 9.96 2.47
C PHE A 56 2.16 10.75 3.40
N VAL A 57 2.76 11.82 2.89
CA VAL A 57 3.58 12.75 3.67
C VAL A 57 2.83 14.07 3.87
N PHE A 58 2.78 14.55 5.10
CA PHE A 58 1.98 15.69 5.50
C PHE A 58 2.58 16.51 6.63
N GLY A 59 2.10 17.75 6.73
CA GLY A 59 2.52 18.72 7.75
C GLY A 59 3.93 19.24 7.52
N SER A 60 4.29 20.29 8.25
CA SER A 60 5.62 20.90 8.20
C SER A 60 6.72 20.01 8.79
N SER A 61 6.35 19.07 9.68
CA SER A 61 7.29 18.14 10.32
C SER A 61 7.56 16.87 9.50
N CYS A 62 7.23 16.86 8.20
CA CYS A 62 7.45 15.72 7.30
C CYS A 62 6.91 14.38 7.80
N ARG A 63 5.76 14.36 8.50
CA ARG A 63 5.19 13.11 9.01
C ARG A 63 4.68 12.26 7.85
N GLY A 64 4.90 10.95 7.95
CA GLY A 64 4.47 9.98 6.96
C GLY A 64 3.46 8.99 7.54
N SER A 65 2.52 8.53 6.71
CA SER A 65 1.67 7.37 7.00
C SER A 65 1.58 6.48 5.76
N SER A 66 1.76 5.19 5.95
CA SER A 66 1.73 4.19 4.88
C SER A 66 0.49 3.33 4.97
N SER A 67 -0.14 3.04 3.82
CA SER A 67 -1.30 2.15 3.76
C SER A 67 -1.31 1.27 2.51
N ILE A 68 -1.79 0.04 2.68
CA ILE A 68 -2.16 -0.87 1.59
C ILE A 68 -3.68 -0.76 1.44
N ARG A 69 -4.16 -0.15 0.36
CA ARG A 69 -5.56 0.22 0.17
C ARG A 69 -6.22 -0.69 -0.85
N PHE A 70 -7.45 -1.10 -0.56
CA PHE A 70 -8.25 -1.98 -1.40
C PHE A 70 -9.49 -1.24 -1.88
N TYR A 71 -9.75 -1.35 -3.17
CA TYR A 71 -10.91 -0.79 -3.84
C TYR A 71 -11.63 -1.90 -4.58
N ASP A 72 -12.94 -1.78 -4.74
CA ASP A 72 -13.68 -2.69 -5.60
C ASP A 72 -13.43 -2.37 -7.09
N MET A 73 -14.04 -3.16 -7.98
CA MET A 73 -13.88 -2.96 -9.42
C MET A 73 -14.55 -1.68 -9.96
N LYS A 74 -15.35 -0.98 -9.14
CA LYS A 74 -15.99 0.31 -9.44
C LYS A 74 -15.23 1.49 -8.80
N ASP A 75 -13.98 1.27 -8.39
CA ASP A 75 -13.12 2.26 -7.72
C ASP A 75 -13.67 2.78 -6.38
N ARG A 76 -14.58 2.04 -5.76
CA ARG A 76 -15.09 2.37 -4.42
C ARG A 76 -14.13 1.79 -3.38
N TYR A 77 -13.73 2.63 -2.42
CA TYR A 77 -12.88 2.23 -1.32
C TYR A 77 -13.56 1.13 -0.49
N VAL A 78 -12.80 0.07 -0.18
CA VAL A 78 -13.28 -1.08 0.62
C VAL A 78 -12.65 -1.06 2.01
N GLY A 79 -11.38 -0.68 2.11
CA GLY A 79 -10.63 -0.69 3.37
C GLY A 79 -9.13 -0.73 3.14
N GLU A 80 -8.36 -0.79 4.22
CA GLU A 80 -6.90 -0.75 4.18
C GLU A 80 -6.24 -1.46 5.35
N TYR A 81 -4.95 -1.75 5.19
CA TYR A 81 -4.02 -1.91 6.31
C TYR A 81 -3.21 -0.62 6.44
N ASN A 82 -3.28 0.04 7.59
CA ASN A 82 -2.31 1.08 7.94
C ASN A 82 -1.05 0.40 8.48
N VAL A 83 0.07 0.61 7.80
CA VAL A 83 1.33 -0.09 8.06
C VAL A 83 2.42 0.82 8.64
N GLY A 84 2.08 2.07 8.95
CA GLY A 84 3.01 3.05 9.52
C GLY A 84 4.11 3.44 8.53
N MET A 85 5.20 2.67 8.53
CA MET A 85 6.42 2.95 7.76
C MET A 85 6.35 2.41 6.32
N PRO A 86 6.97 3.12 5.34
CA PRO A 86 6.87 2.76 3.92
C PRO A 86 7.52 1.43 3.57
N TYR A 87 8.47 0.94 4.36
CA TYR A 87 9.10 -0.37 4.13
C TYR A 87 8.16 -1.55 4.41
N TYR A 88 7.01 -1.34 5.07
CA TYR A 88 5.93 -2.32 5.15
C TYR A 88 4.99 -2.30 3.94
N LEU A 89 5.26 -1.50 2.91
CA LEU A 89 4.47 -1.51 1.68
C LEU A 89 4.98 -2.59 0.71
N PRO A 90 4.08 -3.39 0.12
CA PRO A 90 4.44 -4.28 -0.96
C PRO A 90 4.78 -3.49 -2.23
N HIS A 91 5.76 -3.96 -3.00
CA HIS A 91 6.14 -3.33 -4.28
C HIS A 91 5.48 -4.03 -5.49
N GLN A 92 4.89 -5.20 -5.29
CA GLN A 92 4.28 -5.97 -6.37
C GLN A 92 3.11 -6.82 -5.89
N LEU A 93 2.11 -6.97 -6.74
CA LEU A 93 1.07 -7.99 -6.64
C LEU A 93 1.21 -8.97 -7.82
N LYS A 94 1.43 -10.26 -7.54
CA LYS A 94 1.52 -11.30 -8.56
C LYS A 94 0.88 -12.58 -8.04
N GLN A 95 0.01 -13.21 -8.85
CA GLN A 95 -0.68 -14.46 -8.48
C GLN A 95 -1.39 -14.39 -7.10
N ASN A 96 -2.10 -13.29 -6.84
CA ASN A 96 -2.78 -13.01 -5.56
C ASN A 96 -1.86 -12.92 -4.33
N ARG A 97 -0.56 -12.73 -4.55
CA ARG A 97 0.43 -12.54 -3.49
C ARG A 97 0.98 -11.12 -3.53
N LEU A 98 0.98 -10.46 -2.39
CA LEU A 98 1.69 -9.20 -2.18
C LEU A 98 3.15 -9.51 -1.85
N PHE A 99 4.09 -8.97 -2.63
CA PHE A 99 5.52 -9.13 -2.43
C PHE A 99 6.09 -7.88 -1.76
N PHE A 100 6.83 -8.08 -0.69
CA PHE A 100 7.42 -7.00 0.11
C PHE A 100 8.91 -6.89 -0.21
N PRO A 101 9.47 -5.67 -0.31
CA PRO A 101 10.87 -5.51 -0.59
C PRO A 101 11.73 -5.96 0.58
N THR A 102 12.94 -6.41 0.28
CA THR A 102 14.04 -6.45 1.25
C THR A 102 14.65 -5.05 1.33
N ASN A 103 14.98 -4.56 2.53
CA ASN A 103 15.74 -3.32 2.70
C ASN A 103 16.68 -3.45 3.91
N GLU A 104 17.52 -2.44 4.16
CA GLU A 104 18.50 -2.46 5.26
C GLU A 104 17.83 -2.63 6.63
N ASP A 105 16.71 -1.93 6.87
CA ASP A 105 15.91 -2.04 8.09
C ASP A 105 15.26 -3.42 8.28
N CYS A 106 15.13 -4.19 7.20
CA CYS A 106 14.36 -5.42 7.14
C CYS A 106 15.04 -6.47 6.23
N ASN A 107 16.32 -6.68 6.48
CA ASN A 107 17.24 -7.36 5.57
C ASN A 107 16.98 -8.88 5.44
N LEU A 108 16.25 -9.50 6.37
CA LEU A 108 15.91 -10.93 6.29
C LEU A 108 14.66 -11.22 5.45
N ARG A 109 13.96 -10.22 4.89
CA ARG A 109 12.81 -10.41 3.97
C ARG A 109 13.24 -10.92 2.60
N LYS A 110 13.75 -12.15 2.49
CA LYS A 110 14.02 -12.77 1.19
C LYS A 110 12.74 -13.34 0.59
N ASN A 111 12.26 -12.75 -0.51
CA ASN A 111 11.07 -13.20 -1.24
C ASN A 111 9.79 -13.32 -0.36
N PHE A 112 9.69 -12.52 0.70
CA PHE A 112 8.52 -12.54 1.58
C PHE A 112 7.28 -12.11 0.80
N SER A 113 6.24 -12.93 0.88
CA SER A 113 4.96 -12.62 0.26
C SER A 113 3.78 -13.08 1.11
N VAL A 114 2.69 -12.33 1.05
CA VAL A 114 1.43 -12.72 1.69
C VAL A 114 0.41 -13.08 0.64
N ASN A 115 -0.14 -14.29 0.74
CA ASN A 115 -1.17 -14.80 -0.15
C ASN A 115 -2.57 -14.37 0.31
N LEU A 116 -3.28 -13.65 -0.55
CA LEU A 116 -4.63 -13.15 -0.29
C LEU A 116 -5.72 -13.89 -1.09
N LYS A 117 -5.41 -15.07 -1.65
CA LYS A 117 -6.37 -15.88 -2.43
C LYS A 117 -7.67 -16.18 -1.66
N ASN A 118 -7.61 -16.28 -0.34
CA ASN A 118 -8.75 -16.64 0.51
C ASN A 118 -9.59 -15.45 1.00
N GLY A 119 -9.24 -14.22 0.64
CA GLY A 119 -9.88 -13.01 1.14
C GLY A 119 -8.87 -12.03 1.72
N LEU A 120 -9.38 -10.87 2.16
CA LEU A 120 -8.62 -9.92 2.97
C LEU A 120 -8.70 -10.40 4.43
N PRO A 121 -7.59 -10.87 5.04
CA PRO A 121 -7.61 -11.33 6.43
C PRO A 121 -7.87 -10.15 7.39
N LYS A 122 -8.44 -10.43 8.57
CA LYS A 122 -8.56 -9.38 9.60
C LYS A 122 -7.19 -8.84 10.02
N ASN A 123 -6.20 -9.73 10.09
CA ASN A 123 -4.84 -9.43 10.52
C ASN A 123 -3.84 -9.84 9.43
N LEU A 124 -2.95 -8.94 9.08
CA LEU A 124 -1.87 -9.14 8.14
C LEU A 124 -0.55 -9.15 8.91
N TYR A 125 0.10 -10.30 9.02
CA TYR A 125 1.44 -10.39 9.55
C TYR A 125 2.46 -10.11 8.45
N VAL A 126 3.36 -9.15 8.68
CA VAL A 126 4.47 -8.84 7.78
C VAL A 126 5.78 -9.03 8.54
N SER A 127 6.45 -10.15 8.31
CA SER A 127 7.70 -10.51 9.00
C SER A 127 8.77 -9.47 8.72
N CYS A 128 9.58 -9.08 9.71
CA CYS A 128 10.76 -8.25 9.53
C CYS A 128 11.92 -8.74 10.39
N SER A 129 13.08 -8.97 9.78
CA SER A 129 14.28 -9.50 10.45
C SER A 129 13.94 -10.64 11.42
N ASP A 130 14.00 -10.39 12.72
CA ASP A 130 13.87 -11.39 13.79
C ASP A 130 12.44 -11.47 14.37
N GLY A 131 11.47 -10.82 13.71
CA GLY A 131 10.09 -10.71 14.15
C GLY A 131 9.16 -10.24 13.03
N GLY A 132 8.23 -9.35 13.36
CA GLY A 132 7.30 -8.76 12.41
C GLY A 132 6.13 -8.07 13.09
N ASP A 133 5.38 -7.30 12.30
CA ASP A 133 4.23 -6.56 12.80
C ASP A 133 2.92 -7.16 12.27
N VAL A 134 1.87 -7.03 13.08
CA VAL A 134 0.51 -7.40 12.72
C VAL A 134 -0.28 -6.14 12.44
N PHE A 135 -0.74 -5.99 11.20
CA PHE A 135 -1.60 -4.89 10.80
C PHE A 135 -3.06 -5.35 10.71
N THR A 136 -3.96 -4.59 11.33
CA THR A 136 -5.38 -4.92 11.31
C THR A 136 -6.06 -4.24 10.13
N PHE A 137 -6.90 -4.99 9.41
CA PHE A 137 -7.71 -4.47 8.33
C PHE A 137 -8.77 -3.53 8.90
N SER A 138 -8.86 -2.32 8.35
CA SER A 138 -9.86 -1.32 8.70
C SER A 138 -10.73 -1.04 7.48
N SER A 139 -12.05 -1.07 7.67
CA SER A 139 -13.05 -0.61 6.71
C SER A 139 -13.96 0.39 7.41
N TYR A 140 -14.19 1.54 6.79
CA TYR A 140 -15.10 2.59 7.28
C TYR A 140 -16.33 2.68 6.38
#